data_AF-A0A0U1P2Z9-F1
#
_entry.id   AF-A0A0U1P2Z9-F1
#
_cell.length_a   1.000
_cell.length_b   1.000
_cell.length_c   1.000
_cell.angle_alpha   90.00
_cell.angle_beta   90.00
_cell.angle_gamma   90.00
#
_symmetry.space_group_name_H-M   'P 1'
#
loop_
_entity.id
_entity.type
_entity.pdbx_description
1 polymer ?
#
loop_
_entity_poly.entity_id
_entity_poly.type
_entity_poly.pdbx_seq_one_letter_code
_entity_poly.pdbx_strand_id
1 'polypeptide(L)'
;MDVIIERACGLDVHKDNITACIMTSEGKEIQTFSTKTVFLLKLLDWIKENNCTHVAIESTSVYWKPIVNLLESEGIEFLVVNAQHMKALPGRKTDVKDAEWIAQLLRHGLLKASFIPDRNQRELRELVRYRRSIIEERARQDNRIQKVLEGANIKLGSVVSDIMGVSSKDMLRAIANGEDDPEKLANFARRTTK
;
A
#
# COMPACT_ATOMS: atom_id res chain seq x y z
N MET A 1 28.88 -17.82 13.99
CA MET A 1 27.77 -17.87 13.02
C MET A 1 28.40 -17.97 11.66
N ASP A 2 28.01 -18.98 10.89
CA ASP A 2 28.56 -19.19 9.55
C ASP A 2 27.98 -18.17 8.58
N VAL A 3 28.81 -17.65 7.68
CA VAL A 3 28.38 -16.76 6.60
C VAL A 3 27.84 -17.65 5.47
N ILE A 4 26.56 -17.48 5.13
CA ILE A 4 25.93 -18.22 4.03
C ILE A 4 25.79 -17.36 2.76
N ILE A 5 25.72 -16.04 2.92
CA ILE A 5 25.68 -15.07 1.82
C ILE A 5 26.89 -14.17 1.97
N GLU A 6 27.78 -14.23 0.98
CA GLU A 6 29.06 -13.51 1.05
C GLU A 6 28.88 -12.00 0.86
N ARG A 7 28.00 -11.58 -0.05
CA ARG A 7 27.75 -10.16 -0.38
C ARG A 7 26.26 -9.85 -0.23
N ALA A 8 25.90 -9.30 0.92
CA ALA A 8 24.50 -9.02 1.28
C ALA A 8 24.26 -7.52 1.46
N CYS A 9 23.09 -7.05 1.04
CA CYS A 9 22.65 -5.67 1.24
C CYS A 9 21.45 -5.63 2.19
N GLY A 10 21.49 -4.77 3.19
CA GLY A 10 20.34 -4.43 4.03
C GLY A 10 19.85 -3.03 3.70
N LEU A 11 18.54 -2.90 3.47
CA LEU A 11 17.87 -1.64 3.17
C LEU A 11 16.87 -1.32 4.29
N ASP A 12 17.03 -0.16 4.89
CA ASP A 12 16.03 0.47 5.76
C ASP A 12 15.31 1.57 4.96
N VAL A 13 14.04 1.34 4.64
CA VAL A 13 13.28 2.14 3.66
C VAL A 13 12.22 3.00 4.34
N HIS A 14 12.46 4.31 4.29
CA HIS A 14 11.52 5.34 4.70
C HIS A 14 10.82 5.97 3.51
N LYS A 15 9.92 6.92 3.78
CA LYS A 15 9.13 7.60 2.74
C LYS A 15 10.01 8.31 1.69
N ASP A 16 11.01 9.07 2.15
CA ASP A 16 11.80 9.97 1.29
C ASP A 16 13.24 9.48 1.06
N ASN A 17 13.73 8.59 1.92
CA ASN A 17 15.11 8.11 1.93
C ASN A 17 15.20 6.59 2.14
N ILE A 18 16.28 6.00 1.65
CA ILE A 18 16.68 4.61 1.83
C ILE A 18 18.09 4.62 2.39
N THR A 19 18.30 3.99 3.54
CA THR A 19 19.64 3.73 4.05
C THR A 19 20.04 2.32 3.67
N ALA A 20 21.12 2.18 2.90
CA ALA A 20 21.59 0.93 2.38
C ALA A 20 22.95 0.57 2.98
N CYS A 21 23.12 -0.68 3.40
CA CYS A 21 24.40 -1.22 3.84
C CYS A 21 24.74 -2.48 3.07
N ILE A 22 25.83 -2.48 2.31
CA ILE A 22 26.41 -3.69 1.72
C ILE A 22 27.48 -4.21 2.68
N MET A 23 27.44 -5.52 2.95
CA MET A 23 28.37 -6.18 3.85
C MET A 23 29.01 -7.39 3.17
N THR A 24 30.34 -7.48 3.30
CA THR A 24 31.20 -8.53 2.73
C THR A 24 32.15 -9.08 3.82
N SER A 25 32.97 -10.08 3.51
CA SER A 25 34.04 -10.52 4.44
C SER A 25 35.11 -9.45 4.64
N GLU A 26 35.31 -8.56 3.67
CA GLU A 26 36.35 -7.52 3.69
C GLU A 26 35.92 -6.25 4.42
N GLY A 27 34.60 -6.03 4.60
CA GLY A 27 34.08 -4.87 5.30
C GLY A 27 32.63 -4.56 4.97
N LYS A 28 32.24 -3.31 5.20
CA LYS A 28 30.90 -2.79 4.90
C LYS A 28 30.98 -1.43 4.23
N GLU A 29 30.03 -1.16 3.34
CA GLU A 29 29.83 0.13 2.69
C GLU A 29 28.39 0.59 2.94
N ILE A 30 28.20 1.89 3.20
CA ILE A 30 26.91 2.45 3.60
C ILE A 30 26.64 3.69 2.77
N GLN A 31 25.44 3.76 2.20
CA GLN A 31 25.02 4.92 1.42
C GLN A 31 23.53 5.19 1.64
N THR A 32 23.16 6.48 1.63
CA THR A 32 21.77 6.91 1.69
C THR A 32 21.32 7.41 0.32
N PHE A 33 20.16 6.94 -0.14
CA PHE A 33 19.55 7.33 -1.39
C PHE A 33 18.19 7.97 -1.14
N SER A 34 17.71 8.80 -2.07
CA SER A 34 16.32 9.24 -2.08
C SER A 34 15.42 8.16 -2.70
N THR A 35 14.12 8.17 -2.39
CA THR A 35 13.12 7.26 -3.00
C THR A 35 12.66 7.66 -4.41
N LYS A 36 13.19 8.75 -4.98
CA LYS A 36 12.88 9.17 -6.36
C LYS A 36 13.56 8.23 -7.37
N THR A 37 12.91 8.01 -8.52
CA THR A 37 13.34 7.04 -9.55
C THR A 37 14.82 7.11 -9.92
N VAL A 38 15.38 8.31 -10.15
CA VAL A 38 16.80 8.46 -10.52
C VAL A 38 17.74 7.93 -9.42
N PHE A 39 17.37 8.06 -8.15
CA PHE A 39 18.17 7.55 -7.03
C PHE A 39 17.92 6.07 -6.76
N LEU A 40 16.73 5.54 -7.08
CA LEU A 40 16.50 4.10 -7.06
C LEU A 40 17.34 3.36 -8.11
N LEU A 41 17.50 3.95 -9.29
CA LEU A 41 18.41 3.43 -10.32
C LEU A 41 19.87 3.48 -9.83
N LYS A 42 20.30 4.58 -9.21
CA LYS A 42 21.64 4.67 -8.60
C LYS A 42 21.85 3.65 -7.48
N LEU A 43 20.84 3.37 -6.66
CA LEU A 43 20.88 2.31 -5.65
C LEU A 43 21.11 0.94 -6.33
N LEU A 44 20.37 0.66 -7.41
CA LEU A 44 20.51 -0.58 -8.17
C LEU A 44 21.89 -0.71 -8.82
N ASP A 45 22.39 0.37 -9.43
CA ASP A 45 23.75 0.43 -10.01
C ASP A 45 24.79 0.15 -8.92
N TRP A 46 24.69 0.81 -7.76
CA TRP A 46 25.60 0.61 -6.64
C TRP A 46 25.57 -0.83 -6.09
N ILE A 47 24.39 -1.46 -6.02
CA ILE A 47 24.25 -2.88 -5.63
C ILE A 47 24.97 -3.80 -6.64
N LYS A 48 24.82 -3.52 -7.94
CA LYS A 48 25.43 -4.31 -9.02
C LYS A 48 26.94 -4.12 -9.11
N GLU A 49 27.43 -2.88 -9.01
CA GLU A 49 28.86 -2.55 -8.98
C GLU A 49 29.57 -3.25 -7.81
N ASN A 50 28.89 -3.33 -6.67
CA ASN A 50 29.36 -4.08 -5.52
C ASN A 50 29.11 -5.60 -5.62
N ASN A 51 28.71 -6.15 -6.77
CA ASN A 51 28.43 -7.58 -6.97
C ASN A 51 27.55 -8.19 -5.85
N CYS A 52 26.62 -7.42 -5.30
CA CYS A 52 25.77 -7.88 -4.21
C CYS A 52 24.67 -8.77 -4.77
N THR A 53 24.55 -9.97 -4.22
CA THR A 53 23.66 -11.01 -4.77
C THR A 53 22.31 -11.09 -4.07
N HIS A 54 22.24 -10.66 -2.81
CA HIS A 54 21.02 -10.73 -2.00
C HIS A 54 20.74 -9.41 -1.30
N VAL A 55 19.48 -8.98 -1.33
CA VAL A 55 19.03 -7.73 -0.70
C VAL A 55 17.89 -8.02 0.27
N ALA A 56 18.01 -7.58 1.53
CA ALA A 56 16.92 -7.60 2.49
C ALA A 56 16.37 -6.19 2.69
N ILE A 57 15.05 -6.06 2.67
CA ILE A 57 14.34 -4.79 2.70
C ILE A 57 13.41 -4.77 3.89
N GLU A 58 13.69 -3.88 4.84
CA GLU A 58 12.71 -3.43 5.82
C GLU A 58 11.99 -2.21 5.22
N SER A 59 10.67 -2.24 5.24
CA SER A 59 9.88 -1.09 4.86
C SER A 59 8.56 -1.05 5.60
N THR A 60 8.15 0.14 5.99
CA THR A 60 6.78 0.40 6.40
C THR A 60 5.89 0.62 5.18
N SER A 61 4.74 -0.08 5.12
CA SER A 61 3.74 0.10 4.05
C SER A 61 4.22 -0.34 2.66
N VAL A 62 4.02 0.48 1.62
CA VAL A 62 4.19 0.14 0.19
C VAL A 62 5.53 0.56 -0.40
N TYR A 63 6.42 1.21 0.38
CA TYR A 63 7.65 1.81 -0.16
C TYR A 63 8.66 0.79 -0.69
N TRP A 64 8.56 -0.49 -0.29
CA TRP A 64 9.36 -1.58 -0.84
C TRP A 64 9.06 -1.90 -2.31
N LYS A 65 7.83 -1.64 -2.78
CA LYS A 65 7.37 -2.07 -4.11
C LYS A 65 8.25 -1.59 -5.27
N PRO A 66 8.58 -0.29 -5.41
CA PRO A 66 9.42 0.18 -6.50
C PRO A 66 10.83 -0.44 -6.47
N ILE A 67 11.38 -0.71 -5.29
CA ILE A 67 12.69 -1.34 -5.12
C ILE A 67 12.63 -2.80 -5.58
N VAL A 68 11.66 -3.56 -5.08
CA VAL A 68 11.48 -4.97 -5.47
C VAL A 68 11.24 -5.13 -6.96
N ASN A 69 10.46 -4.26 -7.59
CA ASN A 69 10.25 -4.33 -9.04
C ASN A 69 11.56 -4.18 -9.83
N LEU A 70 12.49 -3.35 -9.36
CA LEU A 70 13.81 -3.17 -9.98
C LEU A 70 14.74 -4.37 -9.72
N LEU A 71 14.76 -4.88 -8.49
CA LEU A 71 15.56 -6.06 -8.14
C LEU A 71 15.08 -7.29 -8.90
N GLU A 72 13.77 -7.51 -8.99
CA GLU A 72 13.17 -8.59 -9.79
C GLU A 72 13.52 -8.47 -11.27
N SER A 73 13.52 -7.25 -11.85
CA SER A 73 13.88 -7.08 -13.27
C SER A 73 15.34 -7.36 -13.58
N GLU A 74 16.23 -7.21 -12.59
CA GLU A 74 17.66 -7.50 -12.72
C GLU A 74 18.05 -8.89 -12.22
N GLY A 75 17.09 -9.70 -11.76
CA GLY A 75 17.34 -11.04 -11.23
C GLY A 75 18.14 -11.07 -9.92
N ILE A 76 18.04 -10.01 -9.11
CA ILE A 76 18.69 -9.94 -7.79
C ILE A 76 17.77 -10.59 -6.75
N GLU A 77 18.31 -11.53 -5.98
CA GLU A 77 17.56 -12.20 -4.91
C GLU A 77 17.21 -11.21 -3.81
N PHE A 78 15.96 -11.25 -3.33
CA PHE A 78 15.51 -10.29 -2.32
C PHE A 78 14.60 -10.90 -1.27
N LEU A 79 14.60 -10.29 -0.08
CA LEU A 79 13.70 -10.59 1.01
C LEU A 79 13.03 -9.31 1.49
N VAL A 80 11.71 -9.27 1.51
CA VAL A 80 10.97 -8.23 2.26
C VAL A 80 10.74 -8.74 3.67
N VAL A 81 11.23 -8.01 4.69
CA VAL A 81 11.15 -8.45 6.08
C VAL A 81 10.20 -7.58 6.90
N ASN A 82 9.52 -8.20 7.87
CA ASN A 82 8.60 -7.49 8.76
C ASN A 82 9.36 -6.91 9.96
N ALA A 83 9.24 -5.60 10.17
CA ALA A 83 9.79 -4.85 11.29
C ALA A 83 9.57 -5.51 12.67
N GLN A 84 8.42 -6.14 12.89
CA GLN A 84 8.07 -6.79 14.15
C GLN A 84 8.99 -7.97 14.48
N HIS A 85 9.48 -8.68 13.46
CA HIS A 85 10.41 -9.79 13.66
C HIS A 85 11.83 -9.33 13.99
N MET A 86 12.15 -8.04 13.81
CA MET A 86 13.47 -7.47 14.12
C MET A 86 13.53 -6.75 15.47
N LYS A 87 12.37 -6.49 16.11
CA LYS A 87 12.24 -5.68 17.34
C LYS A 87 12.71 -6.35 18.64
N ALA A 88 13.37 -7.50 18.58
CA ALA A 88 13.79 -8.25 19.77
C ALA A 88 15.12 -7.76 20.38
N LEU A 89 15.71 -6.65 19.93
CA LEU A 89 17.08 -6.28 20.30
C LEU A 89 17.16 -4.89 20.96
N PRO A 90 17.78 -4.79 22.15
CA PRO A 90 17.99 -3.54 22.83
C PRO A 90 19.20 -2.80 22.24
N GLY A 91 18.98 -1.57 21.72
CA GLY A 91 20.07 -0.63 21.46
C GLY A 91 19.99 0.12 20.12
N ARG A 92 19.80 1.45 20.23
CA ARG A 92 20.13 2.52 19.26
C ARG A 92 19.48 2.47 17.86
N LYS A 93 18.40 3.26 17.79
CA LYS A 93 17.49 3.56 16.67
C LYS A 93 18.10 4.59 15.70
N THR A 94 18.98 4.15 14.80
CA THR A 94 19.44 5.00 13.68
C THR A 94 19.37 4.19 12.41
N ASP A 95 18.82 4.77 11.34
CA ASP A 95 18.59 4.11 10.05
C ASP A 95 19.84 3.35 9.51
N VAL A 96 21.04 3.89 9.79
CA VAL A 96 22.33 3.25 9.45
C VAL A 96 22.52 1.91 10.17
N LYS A 97 22.25 1.87 11.48
CA LYS A 97 22.38 0.64 12.27
C LYS A 97 21.31 -0.38 11.91
N ASP A 98 20.13 0.09 11.55
CA ASP A 98 19.04 -0.78 11.11
C ASP A 98 19.43 -1.45 9.78
N ALA A 99 19.94 -0.68 8.79
CA ALA A 99 20.46 -1.23 7.54
C ALA A 99 21.63 -2.21 7.74
N GLU A 100 22.60 -1.87 8.59
CA GLU A 100 23.72 -2.76 8.94
C GLU A 100 23.24 -4.06 9.56
N TRP A 101 22.29 -3.97 10.49
CA TRP A 101 21.75 -5.12 11.19
C TRP A 101 20.98 -6.04 10.25
N ILE A 102 20.18 -5.48 9.35
CA ILE A 102 19.48 -6.22 8.29
C ILE A 102 20.50 -6.98 7.43
N ALA A 103 21.57 -6.31 6.98
CA ALA A 103 22.61 -6.92 6.17
C ALA A 103 23.30 -8.09 6.91
N GLN A 104 23.64 -7.89 8.19
CA GLN A 104 24.24 -8.93 9.02
C GLN A 104 23.32 -10.15 9.19
N LEU A 105 22.04 -9.92 9.50
CA LEU A 105 21.07 -11.00 9.62
C LEU A 105 20.87 -11.75 8.30
N LEU A 106 20.86 -11.03 7.17
CA LEU A 106 20.78 -11.63 5.84
C LEU A 106 21.98 -12.55 5.58
N ARG A 107 23.21 -12.08 5.85
CA ARG A 107 24.44 -12.88 5.66
C ARG A 107 24.44 -14.21 6.38
N HIS A 108 23.75 -14.29 7.51
CA HIS A 108 23.66 -15.48 8.35
C HIS A 108 22.35 -16.27 8.18
N GLY A 109 21.47 -15.88 7.24
CA GLY A 109 20.20 -16.58 6.99
C GLY A 109 19.20 -16.49 8.12
N LEU A 110 19.30 -15.46 8.96
CA LEU A 110 18.48 -15.30 10.17
C LEU A 110 17.18 -14.52 9.92
N LEU A 111 16.97 -14.06 8.68
CA LEU A 111 15.78 -13.31 8.29
C LEU A 111 14.66 -14.24 7.85
N LYS A 112 13.44 -13.96 8.34
CA LYS A 112 12.21 -14.57 7.85
C LYS A 112 11.57 -13.70 6.79
N ALA A 113 11.60 -14.15 5.53
CA ALA A 113 10.95 -13.47 4.42
C ALA A 113 9.42 -13.37 4.62
N SER A 114 8.87 -12.21 4.29
CA SER A 114 7.44 -12.04 4.08
C SER A 114 7.06 -12.67 2.74
N PHE A 115 5.86 -13.26 2.67
CA PHE A 115 5.37 -13.78 1.41
C PHE A 115 5.04 -12.63 0.45
N ILE A 116 5.79 -12.55 -0.65
CA ILE A 116 5.57 -11.62 -1.75
C ILE A 116 5.09 -12.45 -2.94
N PRO A 117 3.83 -12.29 -3.39
CA PRO A 117 3.34 -12.95 -4.60
C PRO A 117 4.14 -12.50 -5.83
N ASP A 118 4.07 -13.30 -6.90
CA ASP A 118 4.59 -12.87 -8.20
C ASP A 118 3.89 -11.60 -8.69
N ARG A 119 4.54 -10.91 -9.63
CA ARG A 119 4.09 -9.61 -10.13
C ARG A 119 2.64 -9.61 -10.62
N ASN A 120 2.21 -10.62 -11.39
CA ASN A 120 0.85 -10.69 -11.92
C ASN A 120 -0.17 -10.83 -10.80
N GLN A 121 0.13 -11.65 -9.79
CA GLN A 121 -0.71 -11.76 -8.61
C GLN A 121 -0.76 -10.47 -7.79
N ARG A 122 0.36 -9.74 -7.66
CA ARG A 122 0.38 -8.45 -6.95
C ARG A 122 -0.49 -7.41 -7.65
N GLU A 123 -0.34 -7.26 -8.97
CA GLU A 123 -1.10 -6.31 -9.78
C GLU A 123 -2.61 -6.61 -9.70
N LEU A 124 -3.02 -7.88 -9.85
CA LEU A 124 -4.43 -8.26 -9.71
C LEU A 124 -4.96 -7.99 -8.30
N ARG A 125 -4.19 -8.30 -7.25
CA ARG A 125 -4.60 -8.04 -5.86
C ARG A 125 -4.78 -6.56 -5.61
N GLU A 126 -3.93 -5.70 -6.17
CA GLU A 126 -4.08 -4.24 -6.05
C GLU A 126 -5.39 -3.75 -6.65
N LEU A 127 -5.71 -4.17 -7.87
CA LEU A 127 -6.97 -3.80 -8.54
C LEU A 127 -8.20 -4.26 -7.75
N VAL A 128 -8.22 -5.53 -7.31
CA VAL A 128 -9.36 -6.09 -6.57
C VAL A 128 -9.54 -5.40 -5.21
N ARG A 129 -8.44 -5.14 -4.49
CA ARG A 129 -8.47 -4.42 -3.22
C ARG A 129 -8.93 -2.97 -3.40
N TYR A 130 -8.44 -2.29 -4.43
CA TYR A 130 -8.86 -0.93 -4.73
C TYR A 130 -10.37 -0.87 -5.04
N ARG A 131 -10.85 -1.77 -5.92
CA ARG A 131 -12.29 -1.89 -6.22
C ARG A 131 -13.11 -2.11 -4.96
N ARG A 132 -12.67 -3.00 -4.06
CA ARG A 132 -13.34 -3.24 -2.78
C ARG A 132 -13.39 -1.97 -1.92
N SER A 133 -12.28 -1.24 -1.81
CA SER A 133 -12.24 0.03 -1.07
C SER A 133 -13.26 1.03 -1.59
N ILE A 134 -13.34 1.21 -2.91
CA ILE A 134 -14.30 2.11 -3.54
C ILE A 134 -15.76 1.67 -3.30
N ILE A 135 -16.04 0.38 -3.33
CA ILE A 135 -17.39 -0.14 -3.00
C ILE A 135 -17.76 0.18 -1.56
N GLU A 136 -16.83 -0.05 -0.62
CA GLU A 136 -17.05 0.26 0.79
C GLU A 136 -17.19 1.78 1.02
N GLU A 137 -16.44 2.60 0.30
CA GLU A 137 -16.60 4.07 0.32
C GLU A 137 -17.96 4.50 -0.20
N ARG A 138 -18.41 3.95 -1.33
CA ARG A 138 -19.74 4.22 -1.88
C ARG A 138 -20.82 3.87 -0.86
N ALA A 139 -20.78 2.67 -0.27
CA ALA A 139 -21.74 2.27 0.75
C ALA A 139 -21.74 3.22 1.96
N ARG A 140 -20.56 3.71 2.38
CA ARG A 140 -20.46 4.73 3.43
C ARG A 140 -21.12 6.05 3.03
N GLN A 141 -21.01 6.48 1.77
CA GLN A 141 -21.69 7.69 1.29
C GLN A 141 -23.19 7.50 1.19
N ASP A 142 -23.65 6.36 0.67
CA ASP A 142 -25.09 6.03 0.57
C ASP A 142 -25.75 6.08 1.96
N ASN A 143 -25.10 5.48 2.97
CA ASN A 143 -25.53 5.55 4.37
C ASN A 143 -25.56 6.99 4.94
N ARG A 144 -24.60 7.85 4.56
CA ARG A 144 -24.58 9.26 4.98
C ARG A 144 -25.71 10.04 4.35
N ILE A 145 -25.98 9.84 3.06
CA ILE A 145 -27.12 10.44 2.36
C ILE A 145 -28.42 10.06 3.07
N GLN A 146 -28.62 8.77 3.36
CA GLN A 146 -29.80 8.33 4.09
C GLN A 146 -29.96 9.04 5.43
N LYS A 147 -28.89 9.16 6.23
CA LYS A 147 -28.93 9.88 7.51
C LYS A 147 -29.32 11.35 7.35
N VAL A 148 -28.83 12.02 6.30
CA VAL A 148 -29.20 13.42 6.01
C VAL A 148 -30.69 13.51 5.68
N LEU A 149 -31.21 12.62 4.83
CA LEU A 149 -32.63 12.59 4.48
C LEU A 149 -33.51 12.34 5.70
N GLU A 150 -33.14 11.36 6.54
CA GLU A 150 -33.85 11.08 7.79
C GLU A 150 -33.85 12.29 8.74
N GLY A 151 -32.71 12.97 8.87
CA GLY A 151 -32.58 14.20 9.68
C GLY A 151 -33.41 15.36 9.14
N ALA A 152 -33.57 15.46 7.83
CA ALA A 152 -34.45 16.44 7.16
C ALA A 152 -35.93 16.01 7.13
N ASN A 153 -36.28 14.89 7.78
CA ASN A 153 -37.61 14.28 7.75
C ASN A 153 -38.11 13.89 6.35
N ILE A 154 -37.20 13.57 5.43
CA ILE A 154 -37.50 13.06 4.08
C ILE A 154 -37.41 11.53 4.12
N LYS A 155 -38.55 10.85 4.26
CA LYS A 155 -38.65 9.37 4.44
C LYS A 155 -38.50 8.57 3.14
N LEU A 156 -37.61 9.00 2.25
CA LEU A 156 -37.44 8.40 0.93
C LEU A 156 -37.04 6.91 1.02
N GLY A 157 -36.17 6.55 1.97
CA GLY A 157 -35.71 5.16 2.16
C GLY A 157 -36.82 4.16 2.51
N SER A 158 -37.95 4.64 3.04
CA SER A 158 -39.12 3.81 3.34
C SER A 158 -39.95 3.48 2.10
N VAL A 159 -39.90 4.34 1.07
CA VAL A 159 -40.73 4.21 -0.14
C VAL A 159 -39.95 3.70 -1.35
N VAL A 160 -38.63 3.85 -1.40
CA VAL A 160 -37.83 3.33 -2.53
C VAL A 160 -37.01 2.10 -2.16
N SER A 161 -36.75 1.24 -3.16
CA SER A 161 -35.84 0.10 -3.01
C SER A 161 -34.36 0.49 -3.04
N ASP A 162 -34.01 1.57 -3.75
CA ASP A 162 -32.64 2.07 -3.89
C ASP A 162 -32.64 3.60 -3.86
N ILE A 163 -32.11 4.18 -2.78
CA ILE A 163 -32.03 5.65 -2.59
C ILE A 163 -31.09 6.33 -3.59
N MET A 164 -30.17 5.58 -4.20
CA MET A 164 -29.25 6.06 -5.22
C MET A 164 -29.69 5.69 -6.64
N GLY A 165 -30.87 5.07 -6.76
CA GLY A 165 -31.52 4.76 -8.02
C GLY A 165 -31.92 6.03 -8.76
N VAL A 166 -32.25 5.89 -10.05
CA VAL A 166 -32.45 7.07 -10.91
C VAL A 166 -33.70 7.86 -10.50
N SER A 167 -34.81 7.19 -10.16
CA SER A 167 -36.02 7.87 -9.63
C SER A 167 -35.72 8.66 -8.37
N SER A 168 -35.03 8.07 -7.40
CA SER A 168 -34.66 8.74 -6.15
C SER A 168 -33.77 9.94 -6.39
N LYS A 169 -32.78 9.83 -7.29
CA LYS A 169 -31.93 10.97 -7.64
C LYS A 169 -32.70 12.11 -8.31
N ASP A 170 -33.66 11.80 -9.17
CA ASP A 170 -34.45 12.82 -9.84
C ASP A 170 -35.42 13.50 -8.87
N MET A 171 -36.07 12.74 -7.97
CA MET A 171 -36.85 13.29 -6.85
C MET A 171 -36.01 14.20 -5.95
N LEU A 172 -34.83 13.74 -5.53
CA LEU A 172 -33.94 14.52 -4.66
C LEU A 172 -33.43 15.79 -5.34
N ARG A 173 -33.16 15.76 -6.65
CA ARG A 173 -32.82 16.95 -7.43
C ARG A 173 -33.98 17.92 -7.54
N ALA A 174 -35.19 17.44 -7.77
CA ALA A 174 -36.39 18.27 -7.80
C ALA A 174 -36.61 18.97 -6.46
N ILE A 175 -36.54 18.23 -5.34
CA ILE A 175 -36.60 18.78 -3.98
C ILE A 175 -35.50 19.83 -3.77
N ALA A 176 -34.26 19.54 -4.17
CA ALA A 176 -33.15 20.48 -4.04
C ALA A 176 -33.33 21.76 -4.88
N ASN A 177 -34.08 21.68 -5.98
CA ASN A 177 -34.45 22.82 -6.83
C ASN A 177 -35.72 23.54 -6.35
N GLY A 178 -36.28 23.16 -5.20
CA GLY A 178 -37.43 23.81 -4.58
C GLY A 178 -38.79 23.24 -4.97
N GLU A 179 -38.84 22.07 -5.62
CA GLU A 179 -40.12 21.38 -5.88
C GLU A 179 -40.61 20.66 -4.62
N ASP A 180 -41.82 20.99 -4.17
CA ASP A 180 -42.47 20.43 -2.99
C ASP A 180 -43.80 19.74 -3.30
N ASP A 181 -44.27 19.78 -4.56
CA ASP A 181 -45.50 19.11 -5.01
C ASP A 181 -45.36 17.57 -4.98
N PRO A 182 -46.12 16.87 -4.12
CA PRO A 182 -46.04 15.41 -4.00
C PRO A 182 -46.36 14.66 -5.29
N GLU A 183 -47.29 15.16 -6.12
CA GLU A 183 -47.69 14.48 -7.36
C GLU A 183 -46.57 14.54 -8.40
N LYS A 184 -45.94 15.72 -8.55
CA LYS A 184 -44.78 15.87 -9.45
C LYS A 184 -43.61 15.03 -8.97
N LEU A 185 -43.36 14.99 -7.66
CA LEU A 185 -42.30 14.16 -7.10
C LEU A 185 -42.57 12.67 -7.35
N ALA A 186 -43.81 12.21 -7.15
CA ALA A 186 -44.22 10.84 -7.43
C ALA A 186 -44.08 10.46 -8.92
N ASN A 187 -44.31 11.40 -9.84
CA ASN A 187 -44.15 11.18 -11.29
C ASN A 187 -42.71 10.87 -11.73
N PHE A 188 -41.69 11.09 -10.88
CA PHE A 188 -40.33 10.61 -11.16
C PHE A 188 -40.15 9.10 -10.90
N ALA A 189 -41.12 8.42 -10.28
CA ALA A 189 -41.09 6.98 -10.07
C ALA A 189 -41.21 6.23 -11.42
N ARG A 190 -40.16 5.47 -11.79
CA ARG A 190 -40.12 4.70 -13.05
C ARG A 190 -40.56 3.26 -12.90
N ARG A 191 -40.76 2.80 -11.67
CA ARG A 191 -41.22 1.47 -11.27
C ARG A 191 -42.03 1.60 -9.98
N THR A 192 -42.73 0.54 -9.61
CA THR A 192 -43.44 0.43 -8.33
C THR A 192 -42.45 0.69 -7.19
N THR A 193 -42.77 1.70 -6.38
CA THR A 193 -42.16 1.98 -5.09
C THR A 193 -42.59 0.91 -4.07
N LYS A 194 -41.86 0.78 -2.96
CA LYS A 194 -42.17 -0.20 -1.90
C LYS A 194 -43.56 0.01 -1.31
#